data_AF-A0A6B3CAP8-F1
#
_entry.id   AF-A0A6B3CAP8-F1
#
_cell.length_a   1.000
_cell.length_b   1.000
_cell.length_c   1.000
_cell.angle_alpha   90.00
_cell.angle_beta   90.00
_cell.angle_gamma   90.00
#
_symmetry.space_group_name_H-M   'P 1'
#
loop_
_entity.id
_entity.type
_entity.pdbx_description
1 polymer ?
#
loop_
_entity_poly.entity_id
_entity_poly.type
_entity_poly.pdbx_seq_one_letter_code
_entity_poly.pdbx_strand_id
1 'polypeptide(L)'
;RYLSVVTELDAAPPGSVTAAFAPVQTNFAAGTTAMMIHHPGSLNAMREALGDALGVVPLPVCDGAGPSTLTSMSGNVVLESCQDKDAAFEWISWLATEEPMRTVSTSIQGQLPVLESVAASEPFSTDPDLQLAVE
;
A
#
# COMPACT_ATOMS: atom_id res chain seq x y z
N ARG A 1 15.87 7.76 -14.49
CA ARG A 1 14.61 8.41 -14.93
C ARG A 1 13.67 8.77 -13.78
N TYR A 2 13.68 8.09 -12.62
CA TYR A 2 12.92 8.58 -11.44
C TYR A 2 13.66 9.69 -10.68
N LEU A 3 14.98 9.54 -10.48
CA LEU A 3 15.81 10.57 -9.84
C LEU A 3 15.79 11.92 -10.58
N SER A 4 15.58 11.92 -11.91
CA SER A 4 15.48 13.14 -12.72
C SER A 4 14.25 14.00 -12.36
N VAL A 5 13.19 13.42 -11.76
CA VAL A 5 12.06 14.21 -11.22
C VAL A 5 12.53 15.19 -10.14
N VAL A 6 13.47 14.74 -9.30
CA VAL A 6 14.04 15.54 -8.22
C VAL A 6 15.23 16.37 -8.69
N THR A 7 16.05 15.84 -9.60
CA THR A 7 17.35 16.47 -9.95
C THR A 7 17.30 17.36 -11.19
N GLU A 8 16.59 16.96 -12.25
CA GLU A 8 16.63 17.62 -13.56
C GLU A 8 15.37 18.43 -13.85
N LEU A 9 14.21 17.91 -13.43
CA LEU A 9 12.89 18.45 -13.76
C LEU A 9 12.36 19.44 -12.73
N ASP A 10 12.98 19.54 -11.54
CA ASP A 10 12.52 20.35 -10.40
C ASP A 10 11.01 20.13 -10.10
N ALA A 11 10.55 18.89 -10.27
CA ALA A 11 9.15 18.50 -10.22
C ALA A 11 8.78 17.77 -8.92
N ALA A 12 9.69 17.77 -7.94
CA ALA A 12 9.47 17.22 -6.62
C ALA A 12 9.46 18.36 -5.58
N PRO A 13 8.50 18.37 -4.62
CA PRO A 13 8.48 19.36 -3.56
C PRO A 13 9.78 19.41 -2.75
N PRO A 14 10.19 20.58 -2.21
CA PRO A 14 11.35 20.68 -1.34
C PRO A 14 11.29 19.68 -0.18
N GLY A 15 12.42 19.02 0.11
CA GLY A 15 12.52 18.02 1.18
C GLY A 15 12.03 16.61 0.80
N SER A 16 11.55 16.39 -0.44
CA SER A 16 11.11 15.05 -0.91
C SER A 16 12.17 13.96 -0.74
N VAL A 17 13.46 14.30 -0.87
CA VAL A 17 14.58 13.35 -0.70
C VAL A 17 14.75 12.81 0.73
N THR A 18 14.25 13.55 1.72
CA THR A 18 14.31 13.19 3.15
C THR A 18 12.94 12.86 3.73
N ALA A 19 11.87 13.00 2.94
CA ALA A 19 10.52 12.76 3.40
C ALA A 19 10.30 11.26 3.65
N ALA A 20 9.94 10.92 4.88
CA ALA A 20 9.50 9.57 5.25
C ALA A 20 7.98 9.43 5.07
N PHE A 21 7.45 8.27 5.47
CA PHE A 21 6.05 7.88 5.34
C PHE A 21 5.02 8.98 5.71
N ALA A 22 5.06 9.50 6.94
CA ALA A 22 4.08 10.48 7.40
C ALA A 22 4.21 11.85 6.68
N PRO A 23 5.42 12.42 6.51
CA PRO A 23 5.58 13.64 5.72
C PRO A 23 5.04 13.57 4.28
N VAL A 24 5.15 12.43 3.59
CA VAL A 24 4.61 12.28 2.23
C VAL A 24 3.09 12.45 2.22
N GLN A 25 2.38 11.79 3.14
CA GLN A 25 0.93 11.90 3.27
C GLN A 25 0.50 13.31 3.68
N THR A 26 1.17 13.92 4.66
CA THR A 26 0.87 15.27 5.11
C THR A 26 1.02 16.29 3.98
N ASN A 27 2.08 16.19 3.17
CA ASN A 27 2.30 17.10 2.06
C ASN A 27 1.24 16.96 0.96
N PHE A 28 0.84 15.72 0.65
CA PHE A 28 -0.23 15.47 -0.31
C PHE A 28 -1.58 16.00 0.17
N ALA A 29 -1.96 15.68 1.41
CA ALA A 29 -3.20 16.20 2.03
C ALA A 29 -3.21 17.73 2.16
N ALA A 30 -2.05 18.37 2.35
CA ALA A 30 -1.91 19.83 2.40
C ALA A 30 -1.91 20.49 1.02
N GLY A 31 -1.96 19.72 -0.08
CA GLY A 31 -1.93 20.24 -1.45
C GLY A 31 -0.57 20.75 -1.92
N THR A 32 0.52 20.48 -1.17
CA THR A 32 1.89 20.83 -1.59
C THR A 32 2.48 19.81 -2.55
N THR A 33 1.88 18.63 -2.65
CA THR A 33 2.22 17.57 -3.60
C THR A 33 1.01 17.25 -4.47
N ALA A 34 1.13 17.37 -5.79
CA ALA A 34 0.02 17.07 -6.71
C ALA A 34 -0.18 15.57 -6.98
N MET A 35 0.89 14.76 -6.94
CA MET A 35 0.85 13.31 -7.15
C MET A 35 1.84 12.62 -6.20
N MET A 36 1.45 11.48 -5.62
CA MET A 36 2.32 10.63 -4.83
C MET A 36 2.16 9.17 -5.22
N ILE A 37 3.24 8.39 -5.09
CA ILE A 37 3.19 6.93 -5.15
C ILE A 37 3.08 6.45 -3.70
N HIS A 38 2.00 5.74 -3.39
CA HIS A 38 1.72 5.30 -2.02
C HIS A 38 0.97 3.96 -2.00
N HIS A 39 1.06 3.22 -0.90
CA HIS A 39 0.31 1.98 -0.71
C HIS A 39 -1.15 2.24 -0.31
N PRO A 40 -2.07 1.27 -0.53
CA PRO A 40 -3.52 1.43 -0.30
C PRO A 40 -3.93 1.72 1.15
N GLY A 41 -3.08 1.40 2.13
CA GLY A 41 -3.40 1.60 3.55
C GLY A 41 -3.61 3.07 3.94
N SER A 42 -3.14 4.03 3.13
CA SER A 42 -3.41 5.46 3.33
C SER A 42 -4.65 5.97 2.62
N LEU A 43 -5.31 5.15 1.79
CA LEU A 43 -6.41 5.57 0.92
C LEU A 43 -7.56 6.20 1.72
N ASN A 44 -7.96 5.59 2.84
CA ASN A 44 -9.04 6.12 3.68
C ASN A 44 -8.70 7.50 4.26
N ALA A 45 -7.48 7.70 4.74
CA ALA A 45 -7.04 8.99 5.25
C ALA A 45 -7.00 10.06 4.14
N MET A 46 -6.60 9.68 2.92
CA MET A 46 -6.59 10.60 1.78
C MET A 46 -8.00 10.93 1.28
N ARG A 47 -8.93 9.98 1.29
CA ARG A 47 -10.34 10.20 0.98
C ARG A 47 -11.00 11.14 1.99
N GLU A 48 -10.70 10.98 3.28
CA GLU A 48 -11.18 11.89 4.33
C GLU A 48 -10.65 13.31 4.13
N ALA A 49 -9.37 13.46 3.78
CA ALA A 49 -8.74 14.77 3.61
C ALA A 49 -9.15 15.50 2.33
N LEU A 50 -9.31 14.79 1.20
CA LEU A 50 -9.43 15.39 -0.13
C LEU A 50 -10.79 15.17 -0.80
N GLY A 51 -11.58 14.19 -0.36
CA GLY A 51 -12.89 13.88 -0.93
C GLY A 51 -12.85 13.72 -2.45
N ASP A 52 -13.73 14.42 -3.15
CA ASP A 52 -13.87 14.38 -4.62
C ASP A 52 -12.64 14.90 -5.39
N ALA A 53 -11.68 15.55 -4.71
CA ALA A 53 -10.43 15.99 -5.33
C ALA A 53 -9.37 14.87 -5.44
N LEU A 54 -9.61 13.71 -4.82
CA LEU A 54 -8.71 12.57 -4.87
C LEU A 54 -8.95 11.73 -6.14
N GLY A 55 -7.87 11.42 -6.86
CA GLY A 55 -7.87 10.40 -7.91
C GLY A 55 -6.83 9.33 -7.62
N VAL A 56 -7.15 8.08 -7.93
CA VAL A 56 -6.23 6.93 -7.87
C VAL A 56 -6.05 6.38 -9.28
N VAL A 57 -4.80 6.16 -9.66
CA VAL A 57 -4.44 5.66 -10.99
C VAL A 57 -3.33 4.61 -10.85
N PRO A 58 -3.23 3.64 -11.77
CA PRO A 58 -2.12 2.69 -11.77
C PRO A 58 -0.78 3.39 -11.99
N LEU A 59 0.30 2.77 -11.53
CA LEU A 59 1.66 3.26 -11.74
C LEU A 59 1.94 3.42 -13.24
N PRO A 60 2.44 4.58 -13.69
CA PRO A 60 2.72 4.80 -15.10
C PRO A 60 3.89 3.94 -15.56
N VAL A 61 3.79 3.45 -16.79
CA VAL A 61 4.80 2.61 -17.45
C VAL A 61 5.54 3.36 -18.54
N CYS A 62 6.81 3.02 -18.70
CA CYS A 62 7.56 3.43 -19.89
C CYS A 62 7.18 2.51 -21.05
N ASP A 63 6.97 3.08 -22.24
CA ASP A 63 6.82 2.37 -23.52
C ASP A 63 5.64 1.38 -23.62
N GLY A 64 4.58 1.58 -22.82
CA GLY A 64 3.31 0.85 -22.97
C GLY A 64 3.33 -0.62 -22.50
N ALA A 65 4.36 -1.05 -21.78
CA ALA A 65 4.32 -2.31 -21.02
C ALA A 65 3.17 -2.27 -19.98
N GLY A 66 2.60 -3.42 -19.59
CA GLY A 66 1.54 -3.43 -18.58
C GLY A 66 1.99 -2.78 -17.25
N PRO A 67 1.14 -1.99 -16.57
CA PRO A 67 1.47 -1.42 -15.26
C PRO A 67 1.89 -2.52 -14.30
N SER A 68 2.97 -2.26 -13.57
CA SER A 68 3.47 -3.16 -12.53
C SER A 68 3.37 -2.43 -11.21
N THR A 69 2.52 -2.94 -10.32
CA THR A 69 2.45 -2.49 -8.93
C THR A 69 3.74 -2.87 -8.23
N LEU A 70 4.38 -1.92 -7.54
CA LEU A 70 5.58 -2.20 -6.78
C LEU A 70 5.19 -2.97 -5.51
N THR A 71 5.22 -4.30 -5.58
CA THR A 71 4.87 -5.18 -4.46
C THR A 71 6.06 -5.31 -3.52
N SER A 72 5.89 -4.85 -2.28
CA SER A 72 6.77 -5.20 -1.17
C SER A 72 6.01 -6.16 -0.26
N MET A 73 6.62 -7.29 0.09
CA MET A 73 6.00 -8.28 0.96
C MET A 73 6.64 -8.25 2.35
N SER A 74 5.81 -8.07 3.37
CA SER A 74 6.14 -8.40 4.76
C SER A 74 5.65 -9.81 5.07
N GLY A 75 6.48 -10.64 5.69
CA GLY A 75 6.12 -11.98 6.12
C GLY A 75 6.32 -12.19 7.62
N ASN A 76 5.58 -13.14 8.18
CA ASN A 76 5.78 -13.60 9.55
C ASN A 76 6.87 -14.69 9.58
N VAL A 77 7.70 -14.70 10.62
CA VAL A 77 8.75 -15.70 10.81
C VAL A 77 8.73 -16.21 12.25
N VAL A 78 8.98 -17.51 12.44
CA VAL A 78 9.22 -18.10 13.76
C VAL A 78 10.72 -18.13 14.01
N LEU A 79 11.17 -17.44 15.05
CA LEU A 79 12.59 -17.38 15.40
C LEU A 79 13.10 -18.74 15.91
N GLU A 80 14.35 -19.06 15.61
CA GLU A 80 14.97 -20.32 16.06
C GLU A 80 14.98 -20.47 17.59
N SER A 81 15.14 -19.35 18.31
CA SER A 81 15.17 -19.27 19.77
C SER A 81 13.79 -19.32 20.43
N CYS A 82 12.70 -19.41 19.65
CA CYS A 82 11.35 -19.50 20.20
C CYS A 82 11.21 -20.74 21.10
N GLN A 83 10.69 -20.53 22.31
CA GLN A 83 10.54 -21.58 23.32
C GLN A 83 9.41 -22.56 22.98
N ASP A 84 8.38 -22.08 22.28
CA ASP A 84 7.22 -22.87 21.87
C ASP A 84 6.94 -22.65 20.37
N LYS A 85 7.64 -23.44 19.55
CA LYS A 85 7.57 -23.34 18.09
C LYS A 85 6.24 -23.83 17.54
N ASP A 86 5.61 -24.79 18.21
CA ASP A 86 4.34 -25.36 17.76
C ASP A 86 3.23 -24.33 17.91
N ALA A 87 3.12 -23.68 19.07
CA ALA A 87 2.16 -22.60 19.28
C ALA A 87 2.43 -21.39 18.35
N ALA A 88 3.71 -21.04 18.16
CA ALA A 88 4.07 -19.96 17.23
C ALA A 88 3.67 -20.29 15.79
N PHE A 89 3.90 -21.53 15.35
CA PHE A 89 3.51 -21.99 14.02
C PHE A 89 1.99 -22.03 13.84
N GLU A 90 1.26 -22.50 14.85
CA GLU A 90 -0.21 -22.49 14.86
C GLU A 90 -0.75 -21.07 14.68
N TRP A 91 -0.20 -20.10 15.42
CA TRP A 91 -0.63 -18.70 15.34
C TRP A 91 -0.34 -18.05 13.99
N ILE A 92 0.88 -18.21 13.43
CA ILE A 92 1.18 -17.64 12.10
C ILE A 92 0.36 -18.33 10.99
N SER A 93 0.02 -19.62 11.17
CA SER A 93 -0.84 -20.35 10.23
C SER A 93 -2.27 -19.85 10.31
N TRP A 94 -2.78 -19.59 11.52
CA TRP A 94 -4.09 -18.97 11.73
C TRP A 94 -4.18 -17.58 11.07
N LEU A 95 -3.15 -16.74 11.21
CA LEU A 95 -3.09 -15.44 10.53
C LEU A 95 -3.21 -15.53 8.99
N ALA A 96 -2.79 -16.66 8.41
CA ALA A 96 -2.88 -16.93 6.99
C ALA A 96 -4.22 -17.59 6.57
N THR A 97 -5.24 -17.56 7.43
CA THR A 97 -6.62 -17.98 7.10
C THR A 97 -7.48 -16.77 6.71
N GLU A 98 -8.64 -17.02 6.08
CA GLU A 98 -9.43 -15.96 5.44
C GLU A 98 -9.88 -14.84 6.39
N GLU A 99 -10.41 -15.19 7.56
CA GLU A 99 -11.00 -14.21 8.49
C GLU A 99 -9.94 -13.32 9.16
N PRO A 100 -8.82 -13.85 9.70
CA PRO A 100 -7.74 -13.04 10.23
C PRO A 100 -7.07 -12.19 9.15
N MET A 101 -6.84 -12.75 7.96
CA MET A 101 -6.24 -12.00 6.86
C MET A 101 -7.14 -10.85 6.41
N ARG A 102 -8.45 -11.11 6.25
CA ARG A 102 -9.42 -10.06 5.94
C ARG A 102 -9.37 -8.95 6.99
N THR A 103 -9.44 -9.31 8.27
CA THR A 103 -9.41 -8.35 9.39
C THR A 103 -8.16 -7.46 9.34
N VAL A 104 -6.98 -8.05 9.13
CA VAL A 104 -5.73 -7.29 9.03
C VAL A 104 -5.71 -6.41 7.78
N SER A 105 -6.09 -6.95 6.62
CA SER A 105 -6.07 -6.26 5.33
C SER A 105 -7.07 -5.11 5.23
N THR A 106 -8.18 -5.16 5.97
CA THR A 106 -9.18 -4.07 6.03
C THR A 106 -8.95 -3.09 7.20
N SER A 107 -7.88 -3.25 7.98
CA SER A 107 -7.56 -2.35 9.09
C SER A 107 -7.03 -0.98 8.61
N ILE A 108 -6.94 0.00 9.51
CA ILE A 108 -6.55 1.40 9.22
C ILE A 108 -5.16 1.52 8.55
N GLN A 109 -4.31 0.50 8.65
CA GLN A 109 -2.99 0.41 8.01
C GLN A 109 -2.79 -0.94 7.29
N GLY A 110 -3.89 -1.56 6.88
CA GLY A 110 -3.91 -2.87 6.25
C GLY A 110 -3.04 -2.93 5.01
N GLN A 111 -2.37 -4.07 4.84
CA GLN A 111 -1.69 -4.43 3.60
C GLN A 111 -2.65 -5.23 2.72
N LEU A 112 -2.38 -5.27 1.42
CA LEU A 112 -3.15 -6.09 0.51
C LEU A 112 -3.12 -7.57 0.95
N PRO A 113 -4.26 -8.27 0.84
CA PRO A 113 -4.31 -9.68 1.17
C PRO A 113 -3.45 -10.50 0.19
N VAL A 114 -2.82 -11.55 0.71
CA VAL A 114 -2.05 -12.51 -0.12
C VAL A 114 -2.88 -13.74 -0.50
N LEU A 115 -4.01 -13.98 0.17
CA LEU A 115 -4.98 -15.00 -0.23
C LEU A 115 -5.85 -14.45 -1.35
N GLU A 116 -5.86 -15.16 -2.48
CA GLU A 116 -6.72 -14.85 -3.64
C GLU A 116 -8.20 -14.78 -3.23
N SER A 117 -8.66 -15.65 -2.31
CA SER A 117 -10.05 -15.62 -1.85
C SER A 117 -10.42 -14.36 -1.10
N VAL A 118 -9.47 -13.75 -0.37
CA VAL A 118 -9.68 -12.47 0.32
C VAL A 118 -9.56 -11.31 -0.66
N ALA A 119 -8.60 -11.36 -1.60
CA ALA A 119 -8.47 -10.36 -2.67
C ALA A 119 -9.70 -10.31 -3.59
N ALA A 120 -10.38 -11.43 -3.80
CA ALA A 120 -11.63 -11.51 -4.56
C ALA A 120 -12.88 -11.09 -3.77
N SER A 121 -12.73 -10.67 -2.51
CA SER A 121 -13.85 -10.32 -1.62
C SER A 121 -13.96 -8.82 -1.37
N GLU A 122 -15.10 -8.37 -0.85
CA GLU A 122 -15.26 -6.98 -0.43
C GLU A 122 -14.26 -6.60 0.68
N PRO A 123 -13.68 -5.39 0.66
CA PRO A 123 -13.94 -4.32 -0.30
C PRO A 123 -13.11 -4.40 -1.60
N PHE A 124 -12.11 -5.29 -1.68
CA PHE A 124 -11.14 -5.35 -2.79
C PHE A 124 -11.79 -5.63 -4.15
N SER A 125 -12.92 -6.34 -4.19
CA SER A 125 -13.63 -6.64 -5.44
C SER A 125 -14.66 -5.60 -5.87
N THR A 126 -14.97 -4.60 -5.04
CA THR A 126 -16.04 -3.63 -5.28
C THR A 126 -15.56 -2.18 -5.24
N ASP A 127 -14.47 -1.89 -4.55
CA ASP A 127 -13.86 -0.57 -4.49
C ASP A 127 -12.89 -0.39 -5.67
N PRO A 128 -13.18 0.51 -6.63
CA PRO A 128 -12.38 0.66 -7.84
C PRO A 128 -10.93 1.07 -7.56
N ASP A 129 -10.67 1.82 -6.48
CA ASP A 129 -9.32 2.24 -6.13
C ASP A 129 -8.50 1.09 -5.53
N LEU A 130 -9.17 0.16 -4.83
CA LEU A 130 -8.53 -1.05 -4.30
C LEU A 130 -8.34 -2.12 -5.38
N GLN A 131 -9.24 -2.20 -6.36
CA GLN A 131 -9.11 -3.10 -7.51
C GLN A 131 -7.82 -2.84 -8.27
N LEU A 132 -7.47 -1.57 -8.50
CA LEU A 132 -6.21 -1.18 -9.13
C LEU A 132 -4.95 -1.70 -8.41
N ALA A 133 -5.06 -2.03 -7.12
CA ALA A 133 -3.96 -2.49 -6.32
C ALA A 133 -3.82 -4.03 -6.27
N VAL A 134 -4.89 -4.77 -6.60
CA VAL A 134 -4.92 -6.25 -6.57
C VAL A 134 -4.88 -6.90 -7.97
N GLU A 135 -5.04 -6.12 -9.03
CA GLU A 135 -4.83 -6.53 -10.43
C GLU A 135 -3.34 -6.64 -10.81
#